data_AF-A0A3M0XY99-F1
#
_entry.id   AF-A0A3M0XY99-F1
#
_cell.length_a   1.000
_cell.length_b   1.000
_cell.length_c   1.000
_cell.angle_alpha   90.00
_cell.angle_beta   90.00
_cell.angle_gamma   90.00
#
_symmetry.space_group_name_H-M   'P 1'
#
loop_
_entity.id
_entity.type
_entity.pdbx_description
1 polymer ?
#
loop_
_entity_poly.entity_id
_entity_poly.type
_entity_poly.pdbx_seq_one_letter_code
_entity_poly.pdbx_strand_id
1 'polypeptide(L)'
;MWLAVDNALTKVKRGGKLYIALYNDQGWISHFWRGVKRTYVLSPAPVRVIMLLFYWLYFGALFALADLFRMRNPLARYQGGQRGMKFFYDVIDWVGGYPFEVARPKDVVRRVEACGFKVLRCKLVGNRHGCNEFVFERKA
;
A
#
# COMPACT_ATOMS: atom_id res chain seq x y z
N MET A 1 -5.12 -9.06 7.86
CA MET A 1 -4.25 -9.45 6.73
C MET A 1 -3.93 -10.94 6.74
N TRP A 2 -3.24 -11.49 7.74
CA TRP A 2 -2.81 -12.90 7.69
C TRP A 2 -3.96 -13.90 7.51
N LEU A 3 -5.07 -13.70 8.21
CA LEU A 3 -6.28 -14.51 8.01
C LEU A 3 -6.76 -14.49 6.54
N ALA A 4 -6.70 -13.33 5.88
CA ALA A 4 -7.09 -13.20 4.48
C ALA A 4 -6.10 -13.94 3.55
N VAL A 5 -4.80 -13.87 3.87
CA VAL A 5 -3.76 -14.64 3.16
C VAL A 5 -4.02 -16.14 3.31
N ASP A 6 -4.23 -16.62 4.55
CA ASP A 6 -4.47 -18.03 4.84
C ASP A 6 -5.73 -18.54 4.11
N ASN A 7 -6.82 -17.76 4.14
CA ASN A 7 -8.03 -18.07 3.40
C ASN A 7 -7.78 -18.15 1.88
N ALA A 8 -7.01 -17.22 1.31
CA ALA A 8 -6.67 -17.24 -0.11
C ALA A 8 -5.84 -18.48 -0.48
N LEU A 9 -4.90 -18.90 0.37
CA LEU A 9 -4.09 -20.10 0.14
C LEU A 9 -4.95 -21.37 0.03
N THR A 10 -6.02 -21.50 0.84
CA THR A 10 -6.92 -22.66 0.78
C THR A 10 -7.64 -22.82 -0.57
N LYS A 11 -7.78 -21.73 -1.33
CA LYS A 11 -8.51 -21.71 -2.61
C LYS A 11 -7.62 -22.01 -3.82
N VAL A 12 -6.33 -22.25 -3.62
CA VAL A 12 -5.41 -22.60 -4.70
C VAL A 12 -5.34 -24.11 -4.83
N LYS A 13 -5.70 -24.68 -5.99
CA LYS A 13 -5.55 -26.12 -6.25
C LYS A 13 -4.06 -26.53 -6.28
N ARG A 14 -3.77 -27.83 -6.15
CA ARG A 14 -2.40 -28.37 -6.34
C ARG A 14 -1.88 -28.01 -7.73
N GLY A 15 -0.63 -27.56 -7.83
CA GLY A 15 -0.06 -26.97 -9.05
C GLY A 15 -0.63 -25.60 -9.46
N GLY A 16 -1.57 -25.05 -8.70
CA GLY A 16 -2.15 -23.72 -8.92
C GLY A 16 -1.23 -22.60 -8.43
N LYS A 17 -1.47 -21.38 -8.92
CA LYS A 17 -0.66 -20.20 -8.60
C LYS A 17 -1.45 -19.18 -7.78
N LEU A 18 -0.79 -18.58 -6.79
CA LEU A 18 -1.27 -17.42 -6.05
C LEU A 18 -0.47 -16.19 -6.49
N TYR A 19 -1.18 -15.14 -6.91
CA TYR A 19 -0.63 -13.81 -7.13
C TYR A 19 -1.10 -12.90 -6.00
N ILE A 20 -0.17 -12.30 -5.27
CA ILE A 20 -0.53 -11.45 -4.14
C ILE A 20 0.43 -10.27 -4.01
N ALA A 21 -0.12 -9.10 -3.71
CA ALA A 21 0.63 -7.90 -3.37
C ALA A 21 0.29 -7.49 -1.94
N LEU A 22 1.30 -7.26 -1.10
CA LEU A 22 1.13 -6.89 0.30
C LEU A 22 1.95 -5.63 0.61
N TYR A 23 1.40 -4.73 1.42
CA TYR A 23 2.11 -3.52 1.83
C TYR A 23 3.45 -3.86 2.50
N ASN A 24 4.49 -3.16 2.06
CA ASN A 24 5.83 -3.32 2.58
C ASN A 24 5.93 -2.81 4.01
N ASP A 25 6.57 -3.59 4.88
CA ASP A 25 6.89 -3.16 6.23
C ASP A 25 8.19 -2.34 6.23
N GLN A 26 8.05 -1.04 6.52
CA GLN A 26 9.13 -0.06 6.64
C GLN A 26 9.46 0.25 8.12
N GLY A 27 9.04 -0.61 9.05
CA GLY A 27 9.26 -0.43 10.48
C GLY A 27 8.54 0.78 11.02
N TRP A 28 9.28 1.73 11.61
CA TRP A 28 8.69 2.90 12.28
C TRP A 28 7.81 3.74 11.35
N ILE A 29 8.15 3.84 10.06
CA ILE A 29 7.35 4.55 9.05
C ILE A 29 5.97 3.90 8.93
N SER A 30 5.91 2.57 8.88
CA SER A 30 4.64 1.84 8.81
C SER A 30 3.82 2.00 10.08
N HIS A 31 4.46 2.07 11.25
CA HIS A 31 3.78 2.37 12.53
C HIS A 31 3.20 3.79 12.56
N PHE A 32 3.97 4.78 12.12
CA PHE A 32 3.51 6.16 12.01
C PHE A 32 2.28 6.26 11.11
N TRP A 33 2.35 5.71 9.90
CA TRP A 33 1.23 5.73 8.95
C TRP A 33 0.01 4.95 9.46
N ARG A 34 0.21 3.84 10.18
CA ARG A 34 -0.88 3.14 10.85
C ARG A 34 -1.58 4.05 11.86
N GLY A 35 -0.81 4.81 12.65
CA GLY A 35 -1.32 5.78 13.59
C GLY A 35 -2.13 6.88 12.92
N VAL A 36 -1.55 7.55 11.90
CA VAL A 36 -2.21 8.59 11.11
C VAL A 36 -3.54 8.09 10.54
N LYS A 37 -3.52 6.92 9.88
CA LYS A 37 -4.71 6.33 9.26
C LYS A 37 -5.78 5.96 10.28
N ARG A 38 -5.37 5.38 11.41
CA ARG A 38 -6.29 5.05 12.51
C ARG A 38 -6.93 6.30 13.10
N THR A 39 -6.14 7.34 13.38
CA THR A 39 -6.62 8.60 13.93
C THR A 39 -7.61 9.24 12.97
N TYR A 40 -7.28 9.34 11.68
CA TYR A 40 -8.17 9.89 10.68
C TYR A 40 -9.51 9.12 10.61
N VAL A 41 -9.48 7.79 10.50
CA VAL A 41 -10.71 6.99 10.35
C VAL A 41 -11.61 7.06 11.59
N LEU A 42 -11.04 7.11 12.79
CA LEU A 42 -11.80 7.13 14.05
C LEU A 42 -12.21 8.54 14.51
N SER A 43 -11.70 9.59 13.86
CA SER A 43 -11.96 10.96 14.27
C SER A 43 -13.30 11.51 13.76
N PRO A 44 -13.92 12.47 14.49
CA PRO A 44 -15.11 13.16 14.02
C PRO A 44 -14.81 14.01 12.77
N ALA A 45 -15.86 14.41 12.05
CA ALA A 45 -15.75 15.12 10.77
C ALA A 45 -14.83 16.37 10.79
N PRO A 46 -14.86 17.26 11.79
CA PRO A 46 -13.99 18.44 11.81
C PRO A 46 -12.51 18.09 11.81
N VAL A 47 -12.11 17.11 12.63
CA VAL A 47 -10.72 16.64 12.73
C VAL A 47 -10.29 15.98 11.42
N ARG A 48 -11.16 15.18 10.80
CA ARG A 48 -10.89 14.58 9.48
C ARG A 48 -10.64 15.64 8.41
N VAL A 49 -11.45 16.69 8.38
CA VAL A 49 -11.28 17.81 7.43
C VAL A 49 -9.95 18.52 7.66
N ILE A 50 -9.60 18.84 8.91
CA ILE A 50 -8.32 19.47 9.24
C ILE A 50 -7.15 18.60 8.79
N MET A 51 -7.19 17.29 9.08
CA MET A 51 -6.15 16.35 8.66
C MET A 51 -6.05 16.26 7.14
N LEU A 52 -7.18 16.18 6.42
CA LEU A 52 -7.16 16.15 4.95
C LEU A 52 -6.57 17.42 4.37
N LEU A 53 -6.97 18.60 4.87
CA LEU A 53 -6.42 19.88 4.41
C LEU A 53 -4.92 19.94 4.63
N PHE A 54 -4.45 19.54 5.82
CA PHE A 54 -3.03 19.48 6.13
C PHE A 54 -2.27 18.57 5.16
N TYR A 55 -2.69 17.32 4.99
CA TYR A 55 -2.00 16.39 4.10
C TYR A 55 -2.12 16.76 2.62
N TRP A 56 -3.25 17.33 2.21
CA TRP A 56 -3.46 17.81 0.85
C TRP A 56 -2.52 18.96 0.51
N LEU A 57 -2.35 19.93 1.41
CA LEU A 57 -1.38 21.01 1.26
C LEU A 57 0.06 20.49 1.32
N TYR A 58 0.38 19.62 2.29
CA TYR A 58 1.72 19.05 2.45
C TYR A 58 2.16 18.28 1.19
N PHE A 59 1.36 17.33 0.73
CA PHE A 59 1.69 16.55 -0.47
C PHE A 59 1.59 17.40 -1.74
N GLY A 60 0.67 18.35 -1.79
CA GLY A 60 0.51 19.28 -2.91
C GLY A 60 1.76 20.12 -3.11
N ALA A 61 2.26 20.74 -2.04
CA ALA A 61 3.49 21.53 -2.07
C ALA A 61 4.71 20.67 -2.40
N LEU A 62 4.85 19.50 -1.76
CA LEU A 62 5.97 18.60 -2.01
C LEU A 62 6.04 18.14 -3.47
N PHE A 63 4.92 17.71 -4.04
CA PHE A 63 4.88 17.26 -5.43
C PHE A 63 4.95 18.39 -6.44
N ALA A 64 4.34 19.55 -6.16
CA ALA A 64 4.46 20.71 -7.03
C ALA A 64 5.93 21.15 -7.15
N LEU A 65 6.64 21.24 -6.02
CA LEU A 65 8.07 21.54 -6.02
C LEU A 65 8.87 20.50 -6.80
N ALA A 66 8.57 19.22 -6.58
CA ALA A 66 9.23 18.12 -7.27
C ALA A 66 8.94 18.06 -8.79
N ASP A 67 7.79 18.58 -9.24
CA ASP A 67 7.43 18.70 -10.65
C ASP A 67 8.11 19.93 -11.28
N LEU A 68 8.18 21.06 -10.57
CA LEU A 68 8.93 22.25 -10.96
C LEU A 68 10.41 21.93 -11.21
N PHE A 69 11.07 21.21 -10.29
CA PHE A 69 12.45 20.75 -10.47
C PHE A 69 12.64 19.82 -11.67
N ARG A 70 11.57 19.15 -12.12
CA ARG A 70 11.60 18.25 -13.29
C ARG A 70 11.05 18.92 -14.56
N MET A 71 10.78 20.22 -14.54
CA MET A 71 10.20 20.98 -15.64
C MET A 71 8.86 20.39 -16.12
N ARG A 72 8.03 19.91 -15.19
CA ARG A 72 6.70 19.36 -15.46
C ARG A 72 5.61 20.29 -14.93
N ASN A 73 4.44 20.28 -15.57
CA ASN A 73 3.27 21.05 -15.13
C ASN A 73 2.70 20.43 -13.82
N PRO A 74 2.75 21.14 -12.68
CA PRO A 74 2.21 20.65 -11.40
C PRO A 74 0.69 20.39 -11.42
N LEU A 75 -0.04 21.14 -12.28
CA LEU A 75 -1.50 21.07 -12.34
C LEU A 75 -2.01 19.78 -12.99
N ALA A 76 -1.17 19.07 -13.75
CA ALA A 76 -1.54 17.83 -14.42
C ALA A 76 -2.04 16.75 -13.44
N ARG A 77 -1.55 16.77 -12.19
CA ARG A 77 -1.95 15.80 -11.14
C ARG A 77 -3.40 15.96 -10.68
N TYR A 78 -3.98 17.15 -10.84
CA TYR A 78 -5.35 17.44 -10.43
C TYR A 78 -6.37 17.04 -11.51
N GLN A 79 -5.93 16.87 -12.76
CA GLN A 79 -6.77 16.46 -13.88
C GLN A 79 -7.09 14.96 -13.86
N GLY A 80 -6.28 14.17 -13.14
CA GLY A 80 -6.40 12.72 -13.05
C GLY A 80 -5.59 12.02 -14.14
N GLY A 81 -4.90 10.94 -13.77
CA GLY A 81 -4.08 10.16 -14.69
C GLY A 81 -4.87 9.06 -15.42
N GLN A 82 -4.17 8.21 -16.17
CA GLN A 82 -4.77 7.03 -16.83
C GLN A 82 -5.50 6.08 -15.87
N ARG A 83 -5.15 6.10 -14.58
CA ARG A 83 -5.81 5.33 -13.51
C ARG A 83 -7.18 5.92 -13.10
N GLY A 84 -7.52 7.13 -13.54
CA GLY A 84 -8.77 7.83 -13.21
C GLY A 84 -8.79 8.52 -11.82
N MET A 85 -7.75 8.32 -11.00
CA MET A 85 -7.63 8.97 -9.69
C MET A 85 -7.09 10.40 -9.82
N LYS A 86 -7.77 11.35 -9.17
CA LYS A 86 -7.31 12.74 -9.00
C LYS A 86 -6.56 12.89 -7.68
N PHE A 87 -5.64 13.84 -7.61
CA PHE A 87 -4.80 14.09 -6.44
C PHE A 87 -5.56 14.19 -5.10
N PHE A 88 -6.73 14.82 -5.08
CA PHE A 88 -7.54 14.90 -3.86
C PHE A 88 -7.96 13.52 -3.33
N TYR A 89 -8.39 12.62 -4.21
CA TYR A 89 -8.77 11.26 -3.84
C TYR A 89 -7.56 10.40 -3.49
N ASP A 90 -6.39 10.65 -4.08
CA ASP A 90 -5.13 10.03 -3.63
C ASP A 90 -4.84 10.38 -2.17
N VAL A 91 -4.99 11.65 -1.78
CA VAL A 91 -4.77 12.07 -0.39
C VAL A 91 -5.78 11.40 0.55
N ILE A 92 -7.05 11.33 0.16
CA ILE A 92 -8.07 10.62 0.96
C ILE A 92 -7.68 9.15 1.14
N ASP A 93 -7.22 8.46 0.10
CA ASP A 93 -6.80 7.06 0.17
C ASP A 93 -5.56 6.88 1.08
N TRP A 94 -4.56 7.74 0.92
CA TRP A 94 -3.33 7.68 1.71
C TRP A 94 -3.58 7.88 3.20
N VAL A 95 -4.45 8.81 3.58
CA VAL A 95 -4.79 9.07 4.98
C VAL A 95 -5.92 8.14 5.48
N GLY A 96 -6.76 7.63 4.59
CA GLY A 96 -7.99 6.89 4.92
C GLY A 96 -7.90 5.37 4.94
N GLY A 97 -6.93 4.76 4.25
CA GLY A 97 -6.86 3.29 4.11
C GLY A 97 -6.46 2.56 5.40
N TYR A 98 -7.39 2.41 6.35
CA TYR A 98 -7.28 1.62 7.59
C TYR A 98 -8.30 0.46 7.57
N PRO A 99 -7.98 -0.76 8.04
CA PRO A 99 -6.73 -1.18 8.72
C PRO A 99 -5.50 -1.17 7.81
N PHE A 100 -4.38 -0.68 8.33
CA PHE A 100 -3.09 -0.65 7.62
C PHE A 100 -2.15 -1.73 8.16
N GLU A 101 -2.15 -2.86 7.47
CA GLU A 101 -1.37 -4.05 7.80
C GLU A 101 -0.25 -4.23 6.79
N VAL A 102 0.95 -4.54 7.28
CA VAL A 102 2.18 -4.63 6.49
C VAL A 102 2.88 -5.95 6.79
N ALA A 103 3.71 -6.43 5.86
CA ALA A 103 4.54 -7.60 6.08
C ALA A 103 5.93 -7.43 5.47
N ARG A 104 6.95 -7.94 6.16
CA ARG A 104 8.29 -8.08 5.60
C ARG A 104 8.27 -9.23 4.58
N PRO A 105 8.92 -9.09 3.41
CA PRO A 105 8.94 -10.13 2.38
C PRO A 105 9.32 -11.52 2.89
N LYS A 106 10.34 -11.58 3.76
CA LYS A 106 10.80 -12.83 4.37
C LYS A 106 9.74 -13.55 5.20
N ASP A 107 8.86 -12.79 5.88
CA ASP A 107 7.81 -13.36 6.72
C ASP A 107 6.68 -13.92 5.86
N VAL A 108 6.35 -13.22 4.75
CA VAL A 108 5.38 -13.69 3.75
C VAL A 108 5.87 -14.99 3.13
N VAL A 109 7.11 -15.02 2.60
CA VAL A 109 7.68 -16.22 1.96
C VAL A 109 7.69 -17.39 2.94
N ARG A 110 8.24 -17.20 4.14
CA ARG A 110 8.29 -18.24 5.17
C ARG A 110 6.92 -18.81 5.51
N ARG A 111 5.91 -17.95 5.73
CA ARG A 111 4.56 -18.38 6.08
C ARG A 111 3.92 -19.17 4.93
N VAL A 112 4.00 -18.64 3.71
CA VAL A 112 3.35 -19.26 2.54
C VAL A 112 4.03 -20.59 2.16
N GLU A 113 5.35 -20.67 2.25
CA GLU A 113 6.09 -21.92 2.00
C GLU A 113 5.78 -23.00 3.05
N ALA A 114 5.61 -22.63 4.32
CA ALA A 114 5.15 -23.54 5.36
C ALA A 114 3.76 -24.13 5.08
N CYS A 115 2.93 -23.46 4.27
CA CYS A 115 1.64 -23.97 3.81
C CYS A 115 1.72 -24.85 2.55
N GLY A 116 2.91 -25.33 2.17
CA GLY A 116 3.09 -26.23 1.03
C GLY A 116 3.15 -25.52 -0.32
N PHE A 117 3.54 -24.24 -0.34
CA PHE A 117 3.80 -23.51 -1.57
C PHE A 117 5.31 -23.40 -1.83
N LYS A 118 5.67 -23.01 -3.04
CA LYS A 118 7.02 -22.57 -3.41
C LYS A 118 6.94 -21.18 -4.02
N VAL A 119 7.89 -20.31 -3.73
CA VAL A 119 7.96 -19.00 -4.38
C VAL A 119 8.47 -19.17 -5.82
N LEU A 120 7.78 -18.58 -6.78
CA LEU A 120 8.19 -18.56 -8.19
C LEU A 120 8.82 -17.23 -8.57
N ARG A 121 8.27 -16.12 -8.06
CA ARG A 121 8.74 -14.77 -8.37
C ARG A 121 8.44 -13.81 -7.24
N CYS A 122 9.33 -12.85 -7.04
CA CYS A 122 9.10 -11.70 -6.18
C CYS A 122 9.48 -10.41 -6.91
N LYS A 123 8.73 -9.34 -6.65
CA LYS A 123 9.12 -7.98 -6.99
C LYS A 123 9.00 -7.14 -5.73
N LEU A 124 10.15 -6.72 -5.22
CA LEU A 124 10.25 -6.01 -3.94
C LEU A 124 10.47 -4.51 -4.18
N VAL A 125 9.88 -3.67 -3.34
CA VAL A 125 10.05 -2.21 -3.41
C VAL A 125 11.26 -1.70 -2.61
N GLY A 126 11.90 -2.58 -1.84
CA GLY A 126 13.02 -2.25 -0.96
C GLY A 126 12.58 -1.35 0.18
N ASN A 127 13.29 -0.23 0.41
CA ASN A 127 12.95 0.73 1.47
C ASN A 127 11.88 1.76 1.05
N ARG A 128 11.28 1.61 -0.12
CA ARG A 128 10.26 2.52 -0.65
C ARG A 128 8.87 2.17 -0.11
N HIS A 129 7.98 3.16 -0.17
CA HIS A 129 6.54 2.94 -0.02
C HIS A 129 6.02 2.07 -1.17
N GLY A 130 5.01 1.25 -0.87
CA GLY A 130 4.33 0.43 -1.87
C GLY A 130 4.08 -1.00 -1.40
N CYS A 131 3.74 -1.86 -2.35
CA CYS A 131 3.50 -3.27 -2.12
C CYS A 131 4.66 -4.11 -2.66
N ASN A 132 5.03 -5.14 -1.91
CA ASN A 132 5.82 -6.24 -2.45
C ASN A 132 4.88 -7.22 -3.16
N GLU A 133 5.23 -7.65 -4.35
CA GLU A 133 4.44 -8.56 -5.17
C GLU A 133 5.09 -9.95 -5.17
N PHE A 134 4.27 -10.99 -5.01
CA PHE A 134 4.71 -12.38 -4.92
C PHE A 134 3.87 -13.27 -5.84
N VAL A 135 4.55 -14.23 -6.46
CA VAL A 135 3.91 -15.34 -7.16
C VAL A 135 4.35 -16.63 -6.49
N PHE A 136 3.39 -17.41 -6.00
CA PHE A 136 3.62 -18.71 -5.39
C PHE A 136 2.93 -19.80 -6.20
N GLU A 137 3.46 -21.02 -6.14
CA GLU A 137 2.81 -22.22 -6.68
C GLU A 137 2.58 -23.23 -5.58
N ARG A 138 1.36 -23.78 -5.49
CA ARG A 138 1.05 -24.85 -4.53
C ARG A 138 1.73 -26.13 -5.01
N LYS A 139 2.53 -26.76 -4.15
CA LYS A 139 3.22 -28.00 -4.47
C LYS A 139 2.22 -29.08 -4.90
N ALA A 140 2.66 -29.90 -5.86
CA ALA A 140 1.86 -30.95 -6.48
C ALA A 140 1.53 -32.06 -5.51
#